data_AF-A0A2V5N4X6-F1
#
_entry.id   AF-A0A2V5N4X6-F1
#
_cell.length_a   1.000
_cell.length_b   1.000
_cell.length_c   1.000
_cell.angle_alpha   90.00
_cell.angle_beta   90.00
_cell.angle_gamma   90.00
#
_symmetry.space_group_name_H-M   'P 1'
#
loop_
_entity.id
_entity.type
_entity.pdbx_description
1 polymer ?
#
loop_
_entity_poly.entity_id
_entity_poly.type
_entity_poly.pdbx_seq_one_letter_code
_entity_poly.pdbx_strand_id
1 'polypeptide(L)' 'MLERKRVLKQVRAEENDGRRTLIYEHSKNGDVFIVEDPKLRLDDLERVQAEVMQLLQQSSAS' A
#
# COMPACT_ATOMS: atom_id res chain seq x y z
N MET A 1 6.06 3.81 22.02
CA MET A 1 5.09 3.82 20.92
C MET A 1 5.69 4.67 19.81
N LEU A 2 6.13 4.10 18.68
CA LEU A 2 6.64 4.91 17.56
C LEU A 2 5.44 5.59 16.89
N GLU A 3 5.28 6.88 17.13
CA GLU A 3 4.38 7.73 16.38
C GLU A 3 4.74 7.68 14.89
N ARG A 4 3.98 6.91 14.10
CA ARG A 4 4.23 6.76 12.66
C ARG A 4 3.65 7.98 11.96
N LYS A 5 4.50 8.97 11.66
CA LYS A 5 4.13 10.12 10.82
C LYS A 5 3.55 9.58 9.51
N ARG A 6 2.26 9.80 9.25
CA ARG A 6 1.60 9.38 8.00
C ARG A 6 2.22 10.16 6.83
N VAL A 7 3.21 9.56 6.17
CA VAL A 7 3.92 10.14 5.03
C VAL A 7 3.03 10.17 3.79
N LEU A 8 2.28 9.09 3.57
CA LEU A 8 1.26 8.97 2.52
C LEU A 8 -0.12 9.24 3.11
N LYS A 9 -0.86 10.17 2.50
CA LYS A 9 -2.26 10.45 2.82
C LYS A 9 -3.13 9.92 1.70
N GLN A 10 -4.10 9.07 2.03
CA GLN A 10 -5.10 8.68 1.04
C GLN A 10 -5.99 9.91 0.78
N VAL A 11 -6.00 10.40 -0.45
CA VAL A 11 -6.77 11.58 -0.84
C VAL A 11 -8.05 11.20 -1.56
N ARG A 12 -8.08 10.05 -2.23
CA ARG A 12 -9.25 9.56 -2.97
C ARG A 12 -9.24 8.05 -3.09
N ALA A 13 -10.42 7.47 -3.26
CA ALA A 13 -10.59 6.11 -3.75
C ALA A 13 -11.62 6.15 -4.87
N GLU A 14 -11.40 5.35 -5.91
CA GLU A 14 -12.28 5.25 -7.06
C GLU A 14 -12.69 3.79 -7.25
N GLU A 15 -13.91 3.58 -7.73
CA GLU A 15 -14.40 2.26 -8.10
C GLU A 15 -14.91 2.32 -9.54
N ASN A 16 -14.38 1.44 -10.39
CA ASN A 16 -14.75 1.36 -11.80
C ASN A 16 -14.71 -0.11 -12.24
N ASP A 17 -15.79 -0.60 -12.84
CA ASP A 17 -15.89 -1.97 -13.37
C ASP A 17 -15.53 -3.06 -12.34
N GLY A 18 -15.92 -2.84 -11.07
CA GLY A 18 -15.58 -3.74 -9.97
C GLY A 18 -14.08 -3.78 -9.63
N ARG A 19 -13.27 -2.84 -10.12
CA ARG A 19 -11.90 -2.59 -9.66
C ARG A 19 -11.89 -1.34 -8.79
N ARG A 20 -11.18 -1.42 -7.67
CA ARG A 20 -11.02 -0.28 -6.77
C ARG A 20 -9.60 0.23 -6.87
N THR A 21 -9.43 1.54 -6.90
CA THR A 21 -8.14 2.20 -6.97
C THR A 21 -8.01 3.18 -5.82
N LEU A 22 -6.85 3.19 -5.18
CA LEU A 22 -6.51 4.05 -4.05
C LEU A 22 -5.50 5.09 -4.51
N ILE A 23 -5.79 6.36 -4.23
CA ILE A 23 -4.93 7.48 -4.61
C ILE A 23 -4.35 8.09 -3.34
N TYR A 24 -3.02 8.11 -3.27
CA TYR A 24 -2.25 8.64 -2.16
C TYR A 24 -1.42 9.84 -2.59
N GLU A 25 -1.29 10.82 -1.70
CA GLU A 25 -0.38 11.95 -1.87
C GLU A 25 0.70 11.91 -0.78
N HIS A 26 1.95 12.10 -1.19
CA HIS A 26 3.09 12.20 -0.29
C HIS A 26 3.19 13.61 0.28
N SER A 27 2.99 13.70 1.60
CA SER A 27 2.73 14.97 2.28
C SER A 27 3.91 15.96 2.29
N LYS A 28 5.12 15.56 1.89
CA LYS A 28 6.30 16.44 1.88
C LYS A 28 6.61 17.06 0.52
N ASN A 29 6.32 16.36 -0.58
CA ASN A 29 6.73 16.77 -1.92
C ASN A 29 5.55 16.84 -2.91
N GLY A 30 4.36 16.35 -2.53
CA GLY A 30 3.17 16.37 -3.37
C GLY A 30 3.09 15.23 -4.39
N ASP A 31 3.99 14.23 -4.33
CA ASP A 31 3.94 13.10 -5.26
C ASP A 31 2.63 12.31 -5.10
N VAL A 32 2.06 11.90 -6.22
CA VAL A 32 0.81 11.13 -6.25
C VAL A 32 1.08 9.69 -6.65
N PHE A 33 0.56 8.76 -5.85
CA PHE A 33 0.65 7.32 -6.06
C PHE A 33 -0.75 6.76 -6.29
N ILE A 34 -0.91 6.02 -7.38
CA ILE A 34 -2.15 5.34 -7.74
C ILE A 34 -1.90 3.85 -7.57
N VAL A 35 -2.67 3.21 -6.70
CA VAL A 35 -2.49 1.80 -6.31
C VAL A 35 -3.80 1.07 -6.54
N GLU A 36 -3.78 -0.02 -7.31
CA GLU A 36 -4.94 -0.91 -7.41
C GLU A 36 -5.19 -1.61 -6.07
N ASP A 37 -6.44 -1.64 -5.63
CA ASP A 37 -6.87 -2.37 -4.44
C ASP A 37 -6.89 -3.88 -4.76
N PRO A 38 -6.04 -4.69 -4.10
CA PRO A 38 -5.92 -6.11 -4.41
C PRO A 38 -7.11 -6.95 -3.93
N LYS A 39 -8.10 -6.34 -3.25
CA LYS A 39 -9.28 -7.02 -2.69
C LYS A 39 -8.94 -8.26 -1.85
N LEU A 40 -7.91 -8.13 -1.02
CA LEU A 40 -7.40 -9.24 -0.22
C LEU A 40 -8.48 -9.82 0.70
N ARG A 41 -8.59 -11.15 0.68
CA ARG A 41 -9.44 -11.90 1.61
C ARG A 41 -8.63 -12.27 2.84
N LEU A 42 -9.30 -12.58 3.94
CA LEU A 42 -8.63 -13.02 5.16
C LEU A 42 -7.80 -14.30 4.95
N ASP A 43 -8.27 -15.19 4.08
CA ASP A 43 -7.57 -16.43 3.72
C ASP A 43 -6.26 -16.18 2.95
N ASP A 44 -6.05 -14.98 2.37
CA ASP A 44 -4.81 -14.60 1.68
C ASP A 44 -3.70 -14.14 2.63
N LEU A 45 -4.02 -13.94 3.92
CA LEU A 45 -3.15 -13.22 4.85
C LEU A 45 -1.76 -13.86 5.01
N GLU A 46 -1.70 -15.19 5.17
CA GLU A 46 -0.44 -15.91 5.38
C GLU A 46 0.49 -15.78 4.16
N ARG A 47 -0.06 -16.02 2.97
CA ARG A 47 0.67 -15.91 1.70
C ARG A 47 1.20 -14.50 1.50
N VAL A 48 0.34 -13.49 1.68
CA VAL A 48 0.73 -12.08 1.51
C VAL A 48 1.81 -11.68 2.51
N GLN A 49 1.75 -12.14 3.75
CA GLN A 49 2.80 -11.87 4.73
C GLN A 49 4.15 -12.47 4.30
N ALA A 50 4.16 -13.69 3.78
CA ALA A 50 5.40 -14.32 3.27
C ALA A 50 6.00 -13.52 2.10
N GLU A 51 5.16 -13.10 1.14
CA GLU A 51 5.60 -12.27 0.01
C GLU A 51 6.19 -10.93 0.48
N VAL A 52 5.52 -10.25 1.41
CA VAL A 52 6.00 -8.98 1.98
C VAL A 52 7.33 -9.18 2.73
N MET A 53 7.49 -10.26 3.49
CA MET A 53 8.75 -10.56 4.16
C MET A 53 9.90 -10.75 3.17
N GLN A 54 9.65 -11.47 2.07
CA GLN A 54 10.67 -11.68 1.04
C GLN A 54 11.09 -10.34 0.40
N LEU A 55 10.13 -9.48 0.07
CA LEU A 55 10.41 -8.16 -0.51
C LEU A 55 11.22 -7.27 0.44
N LEU A 56 10.89 -7.28 1.73
CA LEU A 56 11.62 -6.52 2.74
C LEU A 56 13.06 -7.02 2.91
N GLN A 57 13.28 -8.34 2.91
CA GLN A 57 14.62 -8.93 2.96
C GLN A 57 15.47 -8.48 1.77
N GLN A 58 14.91 -8.53 0.55
CA GLN A 58 15.60 -8.09 -0.67
C GLN A 58 15.93 -6.59 -0.63
N SER A 59 14.99 -5.76 -0.17
CA SER A 59 15.16 -4.31 -0.09
C SER A 59 16.19 -3.88 0.96
N SER A 60 16.37 -4.69 2.03
CA SER A 60 17.36 -4.43 3.08
C SER A 60 18.77 -4.91 2.74
N ALA A 61 18.93 -5.70 1.67
CA ALA A 61 20.21 -6.23 1.22
C ALA A 61 20.89 -5.36 0.14
N SER A 62 20.30 -4.21 -0.21
CA SER A 62 20.82 -3.20 -1.16
C SER A 62 21.08 -1.88 -0.44
#